data_AF-A0A9P4IDS7-F1
#
_entry.id   AF-A0A9P4IDS7-F1
#
_cell.length_a   1.000
_cell.length_b   1.000
_cell.length_c   1.000
_cell.angle_alpha   90.00
_cell.angle_beta   90.00
_cell.angle_gamma   90.00
#
_symmetry.space_group_name_H-M   'P 1'
#
loop_
_entity.id
_entity.type
_entity.pdbx_description
1 polymer ?
#
loop_
_entity_poly.entity_id
_entity_poly.type
_entity_poly.pdbx_seq_one_letter_code
_entity_poly.pdbx_strand_id
1 'polypeptide(L)'
;MPPPSKRRKLDKSKSNRVAEIQFDSAARADYLTGFHKRKLARIKHAQEAAAKKEREEKIRERRELRQRRKEELEEHLKAVNGALKRVNGEEAGSREDSEDPNDKSDGGSNEEWSGILDEPAPEVQSLDHEDEYIDEDKYTTVTVEAVDISKEGFTKADEDAEDAESEADEDGGQNGVKAHTTQSANQTSGQKSISRRKEKEGRPKKRRKQFRYESKGDRKIARAKQGRKNSMMAKARRDG
;
A
#
# COMPACT_ATOMS: atom_id res chain seq x y z
N MET A 1 -8.36 7.96 -28.72
CA MET A 1 -7.07 7.32 -28.37
C MET A 1 -5.97 8.33 -28.62
N PRO A 2 -5.09 8.63 -27.65
CA PRO A 2 -3.93 9.47 -27.90
C PRO A 2 -2.99 8.75 -28.90
N PRO A 3 -2.33 9.50 -29.80
CA PRO A 3 -1.45 8.90 -30.81
C PRO A 3 -0.22 8.25 -30.14
N PRO A 4 0.33 7.17 -30.71
CA PRO A 4 1.54 6.55 -30.18
C PRO A 4 2.68 7.57 -30.20
N SER A 5 3.27 7.84 -29.04
CA SER A 5 4.36 8.80 -28.93
C SER A 5 5.53 8.35 -29.80
N LYS A 6 5.95 9.21 -30.72
CA LYS A 6 7.15 9.02 -31.54
C LYS A 6 8.31 8.68 -30.61
N ARG A 7 8.98 7.55 -30.86
CA ARG A 7 10.18 7.13 -30.12
C ARG A 7 11.13 8.32 -30.05
N ARG A 8 11.36 8.86 -28.85
CA ARG A 8 12.35 9.91 -28.62
C ARG A 8 13.67 9.43 -29.19
N LYS A 9 14.21 10.14 -30.19
CA LYS A 9 15.64 10.05 -30.52
C LYS A 9 16.35 10.42 -29.22
N LEU A 10 17.06 9.48 -28.61
CA LEU A 10 17.96 9.83 -27.51
C LEU A 10 18.99 10.77 -28.11
N ASP A 11 18.94 12.03 -27.71
CA ASP A 11 19.95 13.01 -28.11
C ASP A 11 21.29 12.49 -27.63
N LYS A 12 22.19 12.30 -28.60
CA LYS A 12 23.50 11.69 -28.48
C LYS A 12 24.47 12.50 -27.61
N SER A 13 24.02 13.62 -27.05
CA SER A 13 24.89 14.71 -26.59
C SER A 13 24.97 14.90 -25.08
N LYS A 14 24.10 14.37 -24.20
CA LYS A 14 23.97 15.04 -22.89
C LYS A 14 23.93 14.29 -21.56
N SER A 15 23.92 12.96 -21.44
CA SER A 15 24.07 12.41 -20.06
C SER A 15 24.45 10.95 -19.89
N ASN A 16 24.29 10.09 -20.90
CA ASN A 16 24.45 8.64 -20.70
C ASN A 16 25.38 7.96 -21.71
N ARG A 17 26.14 8.73 -22.49
CA ARG A 17 27.29 8.19 -23.19
C ARG A 17 28.45 8.18 -22.22
N VAL A 18 28.69 7.03 -21.62
CA VAL A 18 29.95 6.76 -20.92
C VAL A 18 31.06 6.93 -21.96
N ALA A 19 31.98 7.88 -21.74
CA ALA A 19 33.03 8.22 -22.69
C ALA A 19 33.99 7.03 -22.93
N GLU A 20 34.23 6.24 -21.89
CA GLU A 20 35.11 5.08 -21.93
C GLU A 20 34.49 3.93 -21.13
N ILE A 21 34.36 2.75 -21.74
CA ILE A 21 33.87 1.55 -21.07
C ILE A 21 35.07 0.74 -20.63
N GLN A 22 35.39 0.79 -19.34
CA GLN A 22 36.40 -0.09 -18.73
C GLN A 22 35.83 -1.50 -18.62
N PHE A 23 36.47 -2.47 -19.27
CA PHE A 23 36.04 -3.86 -19.27
C PHE A 23 36.81 -4.66 -18.22
N ASP A 24 36.17 -4.91 -17.09
CA ASP A 24 36.70 -5.82 -16.07
C ASP A 24 36.19 -7.26 -16.30
N SER A 25 37.12 -8.16 -16.60
CA SER A 25 36.84 -9.58 -16.78
C SER A 25 36.32 -10.26 -15.51
N ALA A 26 36.75 -9.81 -14.32
CA ALA A 26 36.31 -10.37 -13.04
C ALA A 26 34.84 -9.99 -12.77
N ALA A 27 34.50 -8.70 -12.88
CA ALA A 27 33.11 -8.24 -12.81
C ALA A 27 32.21 -8.92 -13.86
N ARG A 28 32.73 -9.21 -15.06
CA ARG A 28 31.98 -9.97 -16.07
C ARG A 28 31.74 -11.42 -15.63
N ALA A 29 32.72 -12.09 -15.06
CA ALA A 29 32.55 -13.46 -14.56
C ALA A 29 31.49 -13.51 -13.45
N ASP A 30 31.54 -12.58 -12.50
CA ASP A 30 30.54 -12.44 -11.43
C ASP A 30 29.16 -12.08 -11.99
N TYR A 31 29.11 -11.26 -13.04
CA TYR A 31 27.88 -10.97 -13.76
C TYR A 31 27.39 -12.20 -14.54
N LEU A 32 28.22 -13.10 -15.04
CA LEU A 32 27.70 -14.28 -15.72
C LEU A 32 27.26 -15.37 -14.75
N THR A 33 27.91 -15.53 -13.59
CA THR A 33 27.56 -16.59 -12.62
C THR A 33 26.50 -16.14 -11.61
N GLY A 34 26.48 -14.86 -11.25
CA GLY A 34 25.65 -14.30 -10.17
C GLY A 34 24.19 -13.99 -10.51
N PHE A 35 23.53 -14.75 -11.39
CA PHE A 35 22.15 -14.45 -11.83
C PHE A 35 21.16 -14.31 -10.67
N HIS A 36 21.27 -15.17 -9.65
CA HIS A 36 20.44 -15.10 -8.45
C HIS A 36 20.69 -13.80 -7.67
N LYS A 37 21.97 -13.44 -7.46
CA LYS A 37 22.37 -12.18 -6.81
C LYS A 37 21.77 -10.98 -7.52
N ARG A 38 21.82 -10.94 -8.87
CA ARG A 38 21.20 -9.86 -9.65
C ARG A 38 19.68 -9.83 -9.57
N LYS A 39 19.04 -11.00 -9.57
CA LYS A 39 17.58 -11.07 -9.42
C LYS A 39 17.17 -10.51 -8.07
N LEU A 40 17.87 -10.88 -7.00
CA LEU A 40 17.64 -10.32 -5.66
C LEU A 40 17.91 -8.83 -5.63
N ALA A 41 19.02 -8.35 -6.21
CA ALA A 41 19.34 -6.92 -6.28
C ALA A 41 18.26 -6.12 -7.02
N ARG A 42 17.70 -6.64 -8.12
CA ARG A 42 16.58 -6.01 -8.83
C ARG A 42 15.32 -5.94 -7.97
N ILE A 43 15.02 -7.00 -7.23
CA ILE A 43 13.87 -7.04 -6.32
C ILE A 43 14.06 -6.01 -5.21
N LYS A 44 15.25 -5.98 -4.58
CA LYS A 44 15.60 -5.00 -3.54
C LYS A 44 15.52 -3.57 -4.05
N HIS A 45 16.12 -3.27 -5.20
CA HIS A 45 16.04 -1.95 -5.81
C HIS A 45 14.59 -1.54 -6.13
N ALA A 46 13.75 -2.47 -6.58
CA ALA A 46 12.34 -2.18 -6.80
C ALA A 46 11.59 -1.89 -5.48
N GLN A 47 11.91 -2.62 -4.42
CA GLN A 47 11.37 -2.37 -3.07
C GLN A 47 11.84 -1.02 -2.52
N GLU A 48 13.13 -0.71 -2.62
CA GLU A 48 13.72 0.56 -2.19
C GLU A 48 13.13 1.75 -2.96
N ALA A 49 12.96 1.62 -4.28
CA ALA A 49 12.32 2.66 -5.09
C ALA A 49 10.84 2.86 -4.72
N ALA A 50 10.12 1.78 -4.39
CA ALA A 50 8.74 1.87 -3.91
C ALA A 50 8.68 2.57 -2.54
N ALA A 51 9.52 2.15 -1.59
CA ALA A 51 9.59 2.75 -0.25
C ALA A 51 9.99 4.23 -0.29
N LYS A 52 10.89 4.61 -1.21
CA LYS A 52 11.27 6.02 -1.41
C LYS A 52 10.09 6.85 -1.89
N LYS A 53 9.33 6.35 -2.87
CA LYS A 53 8.13 7.02 -3.38
C LYS A 53 7.05 7.15 -2.31
N GLU A 54 6.78 6.10 -1.56
CA GLU A 54 5.80 6.12 -0.47
C GLU A 54 6.16 7.17 0.61
N ARG A 55 7.44 7.29 0.97
CA ARG A 55 7.90 8.34 1.89
C ARG A 55 7.70 9.74 1.31
N GLU A 56 8.03 9.95 0.04
CA GLU A 56 7.85 11.23 -0.64
C GLU A 56 6.36 11.62 -0.73
N GLU A 57 5.50 10.64 -1.04
CA GLU A 57 4.03 10.81 -1.07
C GLU A 57 3.48 11.15 0.32
N LYS A 58 3.87 10.43 1.36
CA LYS A 58 3.44 10.72 2.75
C LYS A 58 3.88 12.11 3.24
N ILE A 59 5.10 12.53 2.88
CA ILE A 59 5.59 13.88 3.22
C ILE A 59 4.76 14.93 2.48
N ARG A 60 4.45 14.68 1.21
CA ARG A 60 3.62 15.57 0.40
C ARG A 60 2.21 15.67 0.95
N GLU A 61 1.57 14.56 1.25
CA GLU A 61 0.23 14.52 1.87
C GLU A 61 0.19 15.27 3.19
N ARG A 62 1.20 15.08 4.05
CA ARG A 62 1.30 15.83 5.32
C ARG A 62 1.47 17.32 5.09
N ARG A 63 2.23 17.72 4.07
CA ARG A 63 2.39 19.14 3.69
C ARG A 63 1.07 19.72 3.19
N GLU A 64 0.37 19.00 2.33
CA GLU A 64 -0.94 19.39 1.80
C GLU A 64 -1.97 19.52 2.93
N LEU A 65 -2.00 18.59 3.89
CA LEU A 65 -2.89 18.69 5.05
C LEU A 65 -2.58 19.92 5.92
N ARG A 66 -1.30 20.21 6.15
CA ARG A 66 -0.89 21.42 6.88
C ARG A 66 -1.26 22.70 6.14
N GLN A 67 -1.15 22.71 4.81
CA GLN A 67 -1.56 23.85 3.98
C GLN A 67 -3.07 24.06 4.05
N ARG A 68 -3.87 23.01 3.88
CA ARG A 68 -5.33 23.08 4.02
C ARG A 68 -5.76 23.61 5.38
N ARG A 69 -5.17 23.12 6.47
CA ARG A 69 -5.45 23.63 7.82
C ARG A 69 -5.11 25.11 7.98
N LYS A 70 -4.03 25.60 7.34
CA LYS A 70 -3.67 27.02 7.37
C LYS A 70 -4.67 27.85 6.58
N GLU A 71 -5.04 27.40 5.38
CA GLU A 71 -6.06 28.06 4.55
C GLU A 71 -7.40 28.14 5.29
N GLU A 72 -7.87 27.05 5.91
CA GLU A 72 -9.09 27.02 6.72
C GLU A 72 -9.04 28.01 7.90
N LEU A 73 -7.88 28.12 8.58
CA LEU A 73 -7.69 29.08 9.66
C LEU A 73 -7.69 30.53 9.14
N GLU A 74 -7.02 30.81 8.02
CA GLU A 74 -6.99 32.13 7.39
C GLU A 74 -8.39 32.56 6.92
N GLU A 75 -9.15 31.64 6.31
CA GLU A 75 -10.54 31.87 5.92
C GLU A 75 -11.42 32.15 7.14
N HIS A 76 -11.25 31.39 8.21
CA HIS A 76 -11.99 31.59 9.46
C HIS A 76 -11.66 32.95 10.11
N LEU A 77 -10.37 33.32 10.20
CA LEU A 77 -9.95 34.63 10.70
C LEU A 77 -10.52 35.76 9.84
N LYS A 78 -10.51 35.61 8.51
CA LYS A 78 -11.12 36.57 7.59
C LYS A 78 -12.63 36.68 7.79
N ALA A 79 -13.33 35.56 8.02
CA ALA A 79 -14.76 35.54 8.28
C ALA A 79 -15.09 36.23 9.61
N VAL A 80 -14.35 35.95 10.69
CA VAL A 80 -14.51 36.59 12.00
C VAL A 80 -14.21 38.09 11.93
N ASN A 81 -13.09 38.48 11.33
CA ASN A 81 -12.75 39.89 11.13
C ASN A 81 -13.80 40.61 10.29
N GLY A 82 -14.35 39.96 9.25
CA GLY A 82 -15.44 40.49 8.46
C GLY A 82 -16.73 40.68 9.26
N ALA A 83 -17.08 39.72 10.12
CA ALA A 83 -18.24 39.83 11.01
C ALA A 83 -18.06 40.97 12.03
N LEU A 84 -16.86 41.10 12.62
CA LEU A 84 -16.55 42.16 13.57
C LEU A 84 -16.61 43.55 12.91
N LYS A 85 -16.06 43.70 11.69
CA LYS A 85 -16.16 44.94 10.91
C LYS A 85 -17.61 45.34 10.60
N ARG A 86 -18.47 44.36 10.29
CA ARG A 86 -19.91 44.59 10.08
C ARG A 86 -20.60 45.06 11.36
N VAL A 87 -20.26 44.48 12.52
CA VAL A 87 -20.82 44.88 13.83
C VAL A 87 -20.31 46.26 14.26
N ASN A 88 -19.03 46.57 14.01
CA ASN A 88 -18.42 47.86 14.35
C ASN A 88 -18.79 49.01 13.39
N GLY A 89 -19.52 48.74 12.30
CA GLY A 89 -20.01 49.77 11.38
C GLY A 89 -18.93 50.39 10.46
N GLU A 90 -17.75 49.79 10.35
CA GLU A 90 -16.60 50.29 9.56
C GLU A 90 -16.69 49.93 8.05
N GLU A 91 -17.88 49.62 7.52
CA GLU A 91 -18.04 49.15 6.13
C GLU A 91 -17.97 50.28 5.07
N ALA A 92 -17.72 51.52 5.47
CA ALA A 92 -17.66 52.67 4.57
C ALA A 92 -16.42 53.56 4.80
N GLY A 93 -15.23 53.09 4.43
CA GLY A 93 -14.03 53.94 4.45
C GLY A 93 -12.75 53.21 4.05
N SER A 94 -12.40 53.28 2.77
CA SER A 94 -11.12 52.84 2.22
C SER A 94 -9.93 53.33 3.05
N ARG A 95 -8.99 52.44 3.37
CA ARG A 95 -7.59 52.81 3.52
C ARG A 95 -6.71 51.65 3.04
N GLU A 96 -6.10 51.88 1.88
CA GLU A 96 -4.77 51.35 1.57
C GLU A 96 -3.89 51.50 2.81
N ASP A 97 -3.40 50.39 3.35
CA ASP A 97 -2.22 50.45 4.20
C ASP A 97 -1.27 49.34 3.75
N SER A 98 -0.17 49.84 3.20
CA SER A 98 0.90 49.13 2.54
C SER A 98 2.02 49.02 3.56
N GLU A 99 2.17 47.87 4.22
CA GLU A 99 3.27 47.66 5.17
C GLU A 99 4.04 46.37 4.84
N ASP A 100 5.14 46.59 4.12
CA ASP A 100 6.48 45.98 4.19
C ASP A 100 6.63 44.52 4.69
N PRO A 101 7.07 43.56 3.84
CA PRO A 101 7.40 42.19 4.25
C PRO A 101 8.88 42.04 4.61
N ASN A 102 9.47 42.94 5.40
CA ASN A 102 10.87 42.83 5.76
C ASN A 102 11.22 43.42 7.15
N ASP A 103 10.64 42.86 8.21
CA ASP A 103 11.26 42.97 9.54
C ASP A 103 11.63 41.57 10.06
N LYS A 104 12.93 41.29 9.96
CA LYS A 104 13.56 40.18 10.69
C LYS A 104 13.75 40.63 12.14
N SER A 105 12.73 40.42 12.96
CA SER A 105 12.88 40.46 14.41
C SER A 105 13.48 39.14 14.90
N ASP A 106 14.81 39.17 15.02
CA ASP A 106 15.60 38.32 15.91
C ASP A 106 15.22 38.68 17.36
N GLY A 107 14.35 37.87 17.95
CA GLY A 107 13.87 38.03 19.32
C GLY A 107 13.79 36.66 19.97
N GLY A 108 14.94 36.19 20.48
CA GLY A 108 15.00 34.99 21.30
C GLY A 108 14.17 35.16 22.56
N SER A 109 12.96 34.62 22.57
CA SER A 109 12.30 34.19 23.79
C SER A 109 12.69 32.73 24.03
N ASN A 110 13.62 32.55 24.95
CA ASN A 110 13.84 31.28 25.63
C ASN A 110 12.61 31.02 26.52
N GLU A 111 11.45 30.71 25.93
CA GLU A 111 10.39 30.02 26.65
C GLU A 111 10.83 28.56 26.83
N GLU A 112 11.67 28.37 27.85
CA GLU A 112 11.94 27.08 28.45
C GLU A 112 10.60 26.45 28.81
N TRP A 113 10.24 25.43 28.03
CA TRP A 113 9.01 24.66 28.21
C TRP A 113 9.00 24.09 29.63
N SER A 114 8.26 24.74 30.53
CA SER A 114 7.94 24.19 31.85
C SER A 114 7.06 22.98 31.61
N GLY A 115 7.64 21.78 31.72
CA GLY A 115 6.96 20.52 31.48
C GLY A 115 5.60 20.45 32.16
N ILE A 116 4.68 19.69 31.54
CA ILE A 116 3.31 19.46 32.00
C ILE A 116 3.31 19.36 33.53
N LEU A 117 2.66 20.32 34.18
CA LEU A 117 2.41 20.27 35.61
C LEU A 117 1.61 18.99 35.85
N ASP A 118 2.15 18.10 36.67
CA ASP A 118 1.52 16.85 37.08
C ASP A 118 0.34 17.19 38.02
N GLU A 119 -0.72 17.75 37.45
CA GLU A 119 -2.03 17.76 38.10
C GLU A 119 -2.51 16.31 38.15
N PRO A 120 -3.00 15.83 39.31
CA PRO A 120 -3.49 14.46 39.42
C PRO A 120 -4.59 14.27 38.38
N ALA A 121 -4.32 13.34 37.45
CA ALA A 121 -5.22 13.04 36.35
C ALA A 121 -6.64 12.85 36.89
N PRO A 122 -7.67 13.48 36.29
CA PRO A 122 -9.04 13.20 36.68
C PRO A 122 -9.26 11.70 36.55
N GLU A 123 -9.78 11.06 37.60
CA GLU A 123 -10.10 9.63 37.63
C GLU A 123 -10.84 9.26 36.34
N VAL A 124 -10.09 8.64 35.42
CA VAL A 124 -10.61 8.20 34.14
C VAL A 124 -11.46 6.99 34.49
N GLN A 125 -12.77 7.20 34.61
CA GLN A 125 -13.72 6.09 34.67
C GLN A 125 -13.38 5.19 33.49
N SER A 126 -13.03 3.94 33.76
CA SER A 126 -12.72 2.92 32.78
C SER A 126 -13.96 2.73 31.91
N LEU A 127 -13.96 3.40 30.76
CA LEU A 127 -15.06 3.38 29.81
C LEU A 127 -14.85 2.20 28.86
N ASP A 128 -15.13 1.00 29.37
CA ASP A 128 -15.35 -0.17 28.53
C ASP A 128 -16.63 0.09 27.73
N HIS A 129 -16.45 0.45 26.46
CA HIS A 129 -17.55 0.76 25.55
C HIS A 129 -17.56 -0.22 24.39
N GLU A 130 -18.67 -0.94 24.26
CA GLU A 130 -18.95 -1.82 23.14
C GLU A 130 -19.62 -1.01 22.02
N ASP A 131 -18.85 -0.60 21.01
CA ASP A 131 -19.40 0.10 19.85
C ASP A 131 -19.86 -0.91 18.78
N GLU A 132 -21.16 -0.91 18.48
CA GLU A 132 -21.76 -1.75 17.44
C GLU A 132 -21.55 -1.14 16.04
N TYR A 133 -20.67 -1.75 15.24
CA TYR A 133 -20.48 -1.36 13.84
C TYR A 133 -21.27 -2.29 12.90
N ILE A 134 -22.26 -1.73 12.20
CA ILE A 134 -23.11 -2.46 11.26
C ILE A 134 -22.58 -2.26 9.84
N ASP A 135 -21.90 -3.28 9.29
CA ASP A 135 -21.72 -3.44 7.85
C ASP A 135 -22.76 -4.45 7.34
N GLU A 136 -23.49 -4.08 6.28
CA GLU A 136 -24.76 -4.67 5.79
C GLU A 136 -24.78 -6.21 5.53
N ASP A 137 -23.66 -6.92 5.66
CA ASP A 137 -23.57 -8.38 5.48
C ASP A 137 -22.68 -9.12 6.51
N LYS A 138 -22.11 -8.44 7.53
CA LYS A 138 -21.23 -9.09 8.54
C LYS A 138 -21.29 -8.40 9.89
N TYR A 139 -21.75 -9.10 10.91
CA TYR A 139 -21.63 -8.67 12.31
C TYR A 139 -20.23 -9.04 12.83
N THR A 140 -19.44 -8.03 13.17
CA THR A 140 -18.17 -8.20 13.91
C THR A 140 -18.19 -7.26 15.10
N THR A 141 -18.10 -7.81 16.32
CA THR A 141 -17.94 -7.02 17.54
C THR A 141 -16.45 -6.79 17.78
N VAL A 142 -16.09 -5.55 18.12
CA VAL A 142 -14.72 -5.18 18.52
C VAL A 142 -14.79 -4.73 19.97
N THR A 143 -14.12 -5.46 20.86
CA THR A 143 -13.98 -5.10 22.28
C THR A 143 -12.72 -4.28 22.46
N VAL A 144 -12.84 -3.13 23.11
CA VAL A 144 -11.69 -2.29 23.51
C VAL A 144 -11.48 -2.52 24.99
N GLU A 145 -10.40 -3.21 25.34
CA GLU A 145 -10.03 -3.48 26.73
C GLU A 145 -8.87 -2.57 27.15
N ALA A 146 -8.88 -2.08 28.39
CA ALA A 146 -7.78 -1.32 28.95
C ALA A 146 -6.57 -2.24 29.22
N VAL A 147 -5.42 -1.88 28.63
CA VAL A 147 -4.12 -2.54 28.87
C VAL A 147 -3.11 -1.51 29.36
N ASP A 148 -2.41 -1.87 30.43
CA ASP A 148 -1.29 -1.11 30.96
C ASP A 148 -0.01 -1.44 30.20
N ILE A 149 0.78 -0.40 29.91
CA ILE A 149 2.02 -0.53 29.12
C ILE A 149 3.20 -0.47 30.08
N SER A 150 3.72 -1.63 30.47
CA SER A 150 4.93 -1.75 31.28
C SER A 150 6.16 -1.99 30.39
N LYS A 151 7.36 -1.87 30.98
CA LYS A 151 8.64 -2.13 30.27
C LYS A 151 8.74 -3.59 29.77
N GLU A 152 7.94 -4.48 30.32
CA GLU A 152 7.92 -5.91 29.98
C GLU A 152 6.82 -6.28 28.97
N GLY A 153 5.85 -5.39 28.71
CA GLY A 153 4.81 -5.61 27.70
C GLY A 153 3.48 -4.94 28.02
N PHE A 154 2.44 -5.34 27.28
CA PHE A 154 1.05 -4.97 27.58
C PHE A 154 0.49 -5.96 28.61
N THR A 155 0.04 -5.47 29.76
CA THR A 155 -0.60 -6.26 30.82
C THR A 155 -2.07 -5.84 30.93
N LYS A 156 -2.98 -6.80 30.99
CA LYS A 156 -4.42 -6.51 31.16
C LYS A 156 -4.66 -6.11 32.61
N ALA A 157 -5.34 -4.99 32.84
CA ALA A 157 -5.42 -4.35 34.15
C ALA A 157 -6.18 -5.17 35.22
N ASP A 158 -6.90 -6.23 34.83
CA ASP A 158 -7.72 -7.05 35.73
C ASP A 158 -7.09 -8.41 36.13
N GLU A 159 -5.83 -8.68 35.78
CA GLU A 159 -5.17 -9.97 36.06
C GLU A 159 -4.54 -10.08 37.46
N ASP A 160 -4.65 -9.06 38.32
CA ASP A 160 -4.13 -9.08 39.71
C ASP A 160 -5.13 -9.66 40.74
N ALA A 161 -5.99 -10.59 40.30
CA ALA A 161 -6.75 -11.46 41.19
C ALA A 161 -7.03 -12.82 40.53
N GLU A 162 -6.23 -13.79 40.96
CA GLU A 162 -6.43 -15.25 40.84
C GLU A 162 -5.55 -16.02 39.83
N ASP A 163 -4.85 -16.98 40.44
CA ASP A 163 -4.18 -18.16 39.88
C ASP A 163 -2.84 -18.00 39.14
N ALA A 164 -1.79 -18.09 39.96
CA ALA A 164 -0.58 -18.84 39.63
C ALA A 164 -0.90 -20.31 39.31
N GLU A 165 -0.08 -20.90 38.44
CA GLU A 165 0.09 -22.33 38.11
C GLU A 165 -0.31 -22.70 36.67
N SER A 166 0.66 -22.65 35.73
CA SER A 166 1.09 -23.86 35.01
C SER A 166 2.23 -23.54 34.03
N GLU A 167 3.44 -23.95 34.41
CA GLU A 167 4.54 -24.31 33.50
C GLU A 167 4.18 -25.60 32.75
N ALA A 168 4.46 -25.68 31.45
CA ALA A 168 4.88 -26.89 30.73
C ALA A 168 4.99 -26.66 29.21
N ASP A 169 6.23 -26.49 28.77
CA ASP A 169 6.95 -27.28 27.76
C ASP A 169 6.29 -27.83 26.46
N GLU A 170 7.12 -27.70 25.42
CA GLU A 170 7.40 -28.69 24.35
C GLU A 170 6.45 -28.92 23.16
N ASP A 171 6.97 -28.56 21.97
CA ASP A 171 7.34 -29.46 20.86
C ASP A 171 6.79 -29.14 19.46
N GLY A 172 7.74 -29.08 18.53
CA GLY A 172 7.77 -29.98 17.37
C GLY A 172 6.70 -29.87 16.29
N GLY A 173 7.09 -29.35 15.12
CA GLY A 173 6.22 -29.42 13.94
C GLY A 173 6.87 -29.09 12.60
N GLN A 174 7.95 -29.79 12.23
CA GLN A 174 8.44 -29.81 10.84
C GLN A 174 7.39 -30.43 9.89
N ASN A 175 7.22 -29.83 8.71
CA ASN A 175 6.98 -30.50 7.41
C ASN A 175 6.72 -29.40 6.35
N GLY A 176 7.28 -29.40 5.16
CA GLY A 176 7.87 -30.48 4.38
C GLY A 176 7.60 -30.11 2.92
N VAL A 177 8.67 -29.75 2.22
CA VAL A 177 8.70 -29.33 0.83
C VAL A 177 8.27 -30.49 -0.07
N LYS A 178 7.32 -30.29 -0.99
CA LYS A 178 7.10 -31.23 -2.11
C LYS A 178 7.01 -30.48 -3.44
N ALA A 179 8.15 -30.47 -4.12
CA ALA A 179 8.27 -30.26 -5.55
C ALA A 179 7.76 -31.52 -6.28
N HIS A 180 6.96 -31.34 -7.32
CA HIS A 180 6.61 -32.44 -8.24
C HIS A 180 7.08 -32.07 -9.65
N THR A 181 8.22 -32.67 -10.01
CA THR A 181 8.68 -32.87 -11.37
C THR A 181 7.77 -33.90 -12.05
N THR A 182 7.35 -33.64 -13.28
CA THR A 182 7.07 -34.68 -14.28
C THR A 182 7.51 -34.16 -15.64
N GLN A 183 8.58 -34.76 -16.16
CA GLN A 183 8.88 -34.81 -17.58
C GLN A 183 8.14 -36.02 -18.15
N SER A 184 7.50 -35.90 -19.31
CA SER A 184 7.65 -36.91 -20.37
C SER A 184 7.03 -36.44 -21.69
N ALA A 185 7.76 -36.78 -22.73
CA ALA A 185 7.55 -36.72 -24.17
C ALA A 185 6.10 -36.92 -24.67
N ASN A 186 5.76 -36.25 -25.78
CA ASN A 186 5.74 -36.96 -27.06
C ASN A 186 5.80 -36.02 -28.26
N GLN A 187 6.72 -36.32 -29.17
CA GLN A 187 6.76 -35.82 -30.53
C GLN A 187 5.70 -36.59 -31.35
N THR A 188 4.89 -35.91 -32.16
CA THR A 188 4.43 -36.50 -33.44
C THR A 188 4.21 -35.39 -34.46
N SER A 189 4.75 -35.67 -35.64
CA SER A 189 4.70 -34.94 -36.89
C SER A 189 3.30 -35.01 -37.53
N GLY A 190 2.98 -34.03 -38.37
CA GLY A 190 1.73 -34.06 -39.12
C GLY A 190 1.46 -32.81 -39.95
N GLN A 191 2.35 -32.49 -40.89
CA GLN A 191 1.98 -31.68 -42.05
C GLN A 191 0.91 -32.44 -42.85
N LYS A 192 -0.28 -31.86 -43.01
CA LYS A 192 -1.16 -32.16 -44.14
C LYS A 192 -2.08 -30.98 -44.47
N SER A 193 -2.23 -30.81 -45.77
CA SER A 193 -2.64 -29.66 -46.53
C SER A 193 -4.15 -29.63 -46.84
N ILE A 194 -4.67 -28.41 -47.04
CA ILE A 194 -5.62 -27.98 -48.08
C ILE A 194 -7.05 -28.62 -48.08
N SER A 195 -8.05 -27.84 -47.67
CA SER A 195 -9.10 -27.26 -48.55
C SER A 195 -10.51 -27.18 -47.95
N ARG A 196 -11.23 -26.13 -48.41
CA ARG A 196 -12.69 -25.97 -48.53
C ARG A 196 -13.51 -25.51 -47.31
N ARG A 197 -13.52 -24.18 -47.16
CA ARG A 197 -14.68 -23.27 -47.20
C ARG A 197 -16.09 -23.89 -46.96
N LYS A 198 -16.71 -23.55 -45.84
CA LYS A 198 -18.13 -23.14 -45.77
C LYS A 198 -18.22 -21.92 -44.84
N GLU A 199 -18.37 -20.75 -45.44
CA GLU A 199 -18.67 -19.50 -44.74
C GLU A 199 -20.09 -19.62 -44.18
N LYS A 200 -20.22 -19.88 -42.88
CA LYS A 200 -21.46 -19.61 -42.16
C LYS A 200 -21.50 -18.12 -41.86
N GLU A 201 -22.08 -17.36 -42.76
CA GLU A 201 -22.43 -15.96 -42.53
C GLU A 201 -23.45 -15.90 -41.37
N GLY A 202 -23.23 -14.98 -40.42
CA GLY A 202 -24.15 -14.71 -39.31
C GLY A 202 -23.69 -15.09 -37.91
N ARG A 203 -22.52 -15.71 -37.70
CA ARG A 203 -21.95 -15.90 -36.34
C ARG A 203 -20.67 -15.08 -36.17
N PRO A 204 -20.54 -14.24 -35.14
CA PRO A 204 -19.31 -13.47 -34.92
C PRO A 204 -18.14 -14.45 -34.78
N LYS A 205 -17.12 -14.28 -35.63
CA LYS A 205 -15.89 -15.09 -35.59
C LYS A 205 -15.27 -14.92 -34.20
N LYS A 206 -15.24 -15.99 -33.41
CA LYS A 206 -14.58 -15.99 -32.10
C LYS A 206 -13.11 -15.65 -32.32
N ARG A 207 -12.67 -14.51 -31.78
CA ARG A 207 -11.26 -14.12 -31.81
C ARG A 207 -10.43 -15.27 -31.25
N ARG A 208 -9.36 -15.67 -31.97
CA ARG A 208 -8.43 -16.68 -31.48
C ARG A 208 -7.99 -16.24 -30.08
N LYS A 209 -8.26 -17.06 -29.07
CA LYS A 209 -7.80 -16.80 -27.71
C LYS A 209 -6.29 -16.75 -27.79
N GLN A 210 -5.74 -15.56 -27.57
CA GLN A 210 -4.30 -15.46 -27.35
C GLN A 210 -4.05 -16.27 -26.08
N PHE A 211 -3.22 -17.31 -26.17
CA PHE A 211 -2.76 -18.07 -25.01
C PHE A 211 -1.89 -17.14 -24.17
N ARG A 212 -2.56 -16.28 -23.41
CA ARG A 212 -1.95 -15.52 -22.34
C ARG A 212 -2.13 -16.36 -21.10
N TYR A 213 -1.03 -16.57 -20.38
CA TYR A 213 -1.14 -17.11 -19.04
C TYR A 213 -2.10 -16.21 -18.25
N GLU A 214 -3.13 -16.83 -17.69
CA GLU A 214 -4.00 -16.19 -16.71
C GLU A 214 -3.11 -15.51 -15.66
N SER A 215 -3.48 -14.29 -15.24
CA SER A 215 -2.80 -13.61 -14.15
C SER A 215 -2.86 -14.47 -12.88
N LYS A 216 -2.00 -14.22 -11.90
CA LYS A 216 -2.04 -14.99 -10.63
C LYS A 216 -3.42 -14.92 -9.96
N GLY A 217 -4.11 -13.78 -10.06
CA GLY A 217 -5.48 -13.59 -9.56
C GLY A 217 -6.48 -14.46 -10.32
N ASP A 218 -6.46 -14.38 -11.66
CA ASP A 218 -7.35 -15.17 -12.52
C ASP A 218 -7.17 -16.67 -12.31
N ARG A 219 -5.92 -17.14 -12.15
CA ARG A 219 -5.58 -18.54 -11.89
C ARG A 219 -6.13 -19.03 -10.55
N LYS A 220 -6.11 -18.18 -9.50
CA LYS A 220 -6.70 -18.50 -8.20
C LYS A 220 -8.22 -18.65 -8.31
N ILE A 221 -8.87 -17.72 -9.02
CA ILE A 221 -10.32 -17.75 -9.24
C ILE A 221 -10.72 -18.98 -10.08
N ALA A 222 -9.97 -19.30 -11.13
CA ALA A 222 -10.20 -20.48 -11.96
C ALA A 222 -10.05 -21.78 -11.14
N ARG A 223 -9.01 -21.87 -10.30
CA ARG A 223 -8.81 -23.00 -9.38
C ARG A 223 -9.97 -23.15 -8.39
N ALA A 224 -10.42 -22.05 -7.79
CA ALA A 224 -11.57 -22.06 -6.87
C ALA A 224 -12.85 -22.53 -7.58
N LYS A 225 -13.12 -22.04 -8.80
CA LYS A 225 -14.27 -22.47 -9.61
C LYS A 225 -14.20 -23.96 -9.97
N GLN A 226 -13.02 -24.47 -10.31
CA GLN A 226 -12.82 -25.88 -10.60
C GLN A 226 -13.01 -26.75 -9.35
N GLY A 227 -12.49 -26.31 -8.20
CA GLY A 227 -12.70 -26.97 -6.90
C GLY A 227 -14.18 -27.08 -6.53
N ARG A 228 -14.95 -25.98 -6.67
CA ARG A 228 -16.41 -25.97 -6.44
C ARG A 228 -17.14 -26.94 -7.36
N LYS A 229 -16.81 -26.97 -8.65
CA LYS A 229 -17.40 -27.92 -9.61
C LYS A 229 -17.11 -29.37 -9.24
N ASN A 230 -15.86 -29.69 -8.91
CA ASN A 230 -15.46 -31.04 -8.52
C ASN A 230 -16.14 -31.46 -7.21
N SER A 231 -16.24 -30.55 -6.24
CA SER A 231 -16.95 -30.79 -4.98
C SER A 231 -18.44 -31.05 -5.22
N MET A 232 -19.12 -30.24 -6.06
CA MET A 232 -20.51 -30.46 -6.42
C MET A 232 -20.73 -31.81 -7.12
N MET A 233 -19.86 -32.18 -8.07
CA MET A 233 -19.93 -33.49 -8.71
C MET A 233 -19.66 -34.64 -7.74
N ALA A 234 -18.77 -34.45 -6.77
CA ALA A 234 -18.49 -35.46 -5.75
C ALA A 234 -19.69 -35.64 -4.80
N LYS A 235 -20.36 -34.55 -4.40
CA LYS A 235 -21.60 -34.61 -3.61
C LYS A 235 -22.73 -35.31 -4.39
N ALA A 236 -22.93 -34.93 -5.65
CA ALA A 236 -23.94 -35.58 -6.50
C ALA A 236 -23.71 -37.08 -6.73
N ARG A 237 -22.46 -37.57 -6.63
CA ARG A 237 -22.13 -39.01 -6.66
C ARG A 237 -22.28 -39.72 -5.32
N ARG A 238 -22.33 -38.96 -4.22
CA ARG A 238 -22.48 -39.49 -2.87
C ARG A 238 -23.96 -39.57 -2.47
N ASP A 239 -24.77 -38.66 -3.00
CA ASP A 239 -26.19 -38.53 -2.69
C ASP A 239 -27.11 -39.27 -3.69
N GLY A 240 -26.56 -39.89 -4.75
CA GLY A 240 -27.28 -40.69 -5.74
C GLY A 240 -26.69 -42.08 -5.87
#